data_AF-A0A820R628-F1
#
_entry.id   AF-A0A820R628-F1
#
_cell.length_a   1.000
_cell.length_b   1.000
_cell.length_c   1.000
_cell.angle_alpha   90.00
_cell.angle_beta   90.00
_cell.angle_gamma   90.00
#
_symmetry.space_group_name_H-M   'P 1'
#
loop_
_entity.id
_entity.type
_entity.pdbx_description
1 polymer ?
#
loop_
_entity_poly.entity_id
_entity_poly.type
_entity_poly.pdbx_seq_one_letter_code
_entity_poly.pdbx_strand_id
1 'polypeptide(L)'
;ESKSVNYDEILAKINANQGPRLNHVTEIANKDITDRMTNTTQYTGTHKERFDEDGHGKGKEGRTDEIISTGYVQGFKINEQFVATKK
;
A
#
# COMPACT_ATOMS: atom_id res chain seq x y z
N GLU A 1 -31.43 -30.46 -33.61
CA GLU A 1 -31.61 -29.52 -32.49
C GLU A 1 -30.24 -29.09 -32.00
N SER A 2 -29.86 -27.84 -32.25
CA SER A 2 -28.58 -27.27 -31.81
C SER A 2 -28.66 -27.00 -30.31
N LYS A 3 -28.00 -27.84 -29.50
CA LYS A 3 -27.86 -27.61 -28.06
C LYS A 3 -27.24 -26.24 -27.86
N SER A 4 -28.04 -25.25 -27.43
CA SER A 4 -27.54 -23.93 -27.07
C SER A 4 -26.45 -24.14 -26.02
N VAL A 5 -25.26 -23.63 -26.30
CA VAL A 5 -24.10 -23.83 -25.43
C VAL A 5 -24.42 -23.20 -24.07
N ASN A 6 -24.67 -24.06 -23.07
CA ASN A 6 -24.98 -23.62 -21.72
C ASN A 6 -23.69 -23.13 -21.06
N TYR A 7 -23.55 -21.81 -20.99
CA TYR A 7 -22.35 -21.13 -20.50
C TYR A 7 -22.05 -21.48 -19.03
N ASP A 8 -23.10 -21.64 -18.21
CA ASP A 8 -22.98 -21.95 -16.79
C ASP A 8 -22.42 -23.35 -16.56
N GLU A 9 -22.80 -24.32 -17.39
CA GLU A 9 -22.26 -25.68 -17.33
C GLU A 9 -20.76 -25.72 -17.68
N ILE A 10 -20.31 -24.85 -18.58
CA ILE A 10 -18.89 -24.77 -18.98
C ILE A 10 -18.07 -24.14 -17.85
N LEU A 11 -18.54 -23.04 -17.26
CA LEU A 11 -17.92 -22.42 -16.09
C LEU A 11 -17.83 -23.38 -14.91
N ALA A 12 -18.89 -24.12 -14.63
CA ALA A 12 -18.90 -25.11 -13.56
C ALA A 12 -17.82 -26.20 -13.79
N LYS A 13 -17.66 -26.68 -15.03
CA LYS A 13 -16.65 -27.69 -15.37
C LYS A 13 -15.22 -27.15 -15.31
N ILE A 14 -15.00 -25.91 -15.72
CA ILE A 14 -13.68 -25.27 -15.65
C ILE A 14 -13.28 -25.06 -14.18
N ASN A 15 -14.19 -24.57 -13.35
CA ASN A 15 -13.95 -24.37 -11.92
C ASN A 15 -13.81 -25.68 -11.15
N ALA A 16 -14.49 -26.74 -11.58
CA ALA A 16 -14.33 -28.09 -11.03
C ALA A 16 -12.95 -28.70 -11.34
N ASN A 17 -12.27 -28.22 -12.38
CA ASN A 17 -10.91 -28.61 -12.69
C ASN A 17 -9.96 -27.86 -11.74
N GLN A 18 -9.43 -28.57 -10.74
CA GLN A 18 -8.62 -28.03 -9.63
C GLN A 18 -7.21 -27.57 -10.05
N GLY A 19 -7.09 -26.80 -11.13
CA GLY A 19 -5.82 -26.24 -11.61
C GLY A 19 -4.73 -27.29 -11.91
N PRO A 20 -3.51 -26.86 -12.22
CA PRO A 20 -2.36 -27.76 -12.35
C PRO A 20 -2.08 -28.45 -11.00
N ARG A 21 -2.22 -29.77 -10.96
CA ARG A 21 -1.93 -30.59 -9.77
C ARG A 21 -0.45 -30.96 -9.73
N LEU A 22 0.18 -30.77 -8.57
CA LEU A 22 1.57 -31.16 -8.32
C LEU A 22 1.64 -32.67 -8.07
N ASN A 23 1.59 -33.49 -9.13
CA ASN A 23 1.79 -34.92 -9.01
C ASN A 23 3.29 -35.22 -8.84
N HIS A 24 3.68 -35.91 -7.75
CA HIS A 24 5.06 -36.36 -7.49
C HIS A 24 6.12 -35.24 -7.41
N VAL A 25 5.74 -34.06 -6.94
CA VAL A 25 6.70 -32.96 -6.72
C VAL A 25 7.32 -33.11 -5.32
N THR A 26 8.64 -32.96 -5.23
CA THR A 26 9.38 -32.83 -3.97
C THR A 26 8.84 -31.63 -3.16
N GLU A 27 8.62 -31.81 -1.86
CA GLU A 27 8.13 -30.74 -0.99
C GLU A 27 8.98 -29.46 -1.16
N ILE A 28 8.32 -28.30 -1.15
CA ILE A 28 8.98 -27.00 -1.31
C ILE A 28 9.83 -26.74 -0.07
N ALA A 29 11.07 -27.21 -0.09
CA ALA A 29 12.03 -27.04 0.98
C ALA A 29 12.76 -25.71 0.84
N ASN A 30 12.08 -24.58 1.02
CA ASN A 30 12.73 -23.25 1.08
C ASN A 30 11.90 -22.17 1.81
N LYS A 31 10.98 -22.57 2.70
CA LYS A 31 10.14 -21.60 3.44
C LYS A 31 10.96 -20.68 4.36
N ASP A 32 11.92 -21.22 5.11
CA ASP A 32 12.71 -20.43 6.07
C ASP A 32 13.59 -19.33 5.42
N ILE A 33 14.19 -19.60 4.25
CA ILE A 33 15.02 -18.61 3.56
C ILE A 33 14.16 -17.51 2.96
N THR A 34 13.03 -17.90 2.34
CA THR A 34 12.11 -16.95 1.72
C THR A 34 11.39 -16.11 2.76
N ASP A 35 10.96 -16.69 3.89
CA ASP A 35 10.37 -15.99 5.03
C ASP A 35 11.33 -14.92 5.58
N ARG A 36 12.64 -15.22 5.66
CA ARG A 36 13.65 -14.22 6.05
C ARG A 36 13.83 -13.11 5.03
N MET A 37 13.73 -13.42 3.74
CA MET A 37 13.81 -12.42 2.67
C MET A 37 12.59 -11.49 2.63
N THR A 38 11.40 -11.97 3.03
CA THR A 38 10.16 -11.21 3.03
C THR A 38 9.75 -10.70 4.42
N ASN A 39 10.63 -10.79 5.41
CA ASN A 39 10.32 -10.32 6.77
C ASN A 39 10.52 -8.79 6.89
N THR A 40 9.40 -8.10 6.96
CA THR A 40 9.27 -6.64 7.07
C THR A 40 9.52 -6.12 8.49
N THR A 41 9.42 -6.98 9.51
CA THR A 41 9.64 -6.58 10.92
C THR A 41 11.08 -6.14 11.18
N GLN A 42 12.01 -6.56 10.32
CA GLN A 42 13.42 -6.21 10.38
C GLN A 42 13.76 -4.93 9.59
N TYR A 43 12.78 -4.28 8.95
CA TYR A 43 13.02 -3.02 8.27
C TYR A 43 13.38 -1.94 9.28
N THR A 44 14.46 -1.21 9.03
CA THR A 44 14.95 -0.12 9.88
C THR A 44 15.29 1.11 9.06
N GLY A 45 15.33 2.28 9.69
CA GLY A 45 15.69 3.54 9.05
C GLY A 45 14.80 3.84 7.83
N THR A 46 15.42 4.12 6.69
CA THR A 46 14.75 4.53 5.45
C THR A 46 13.76 3.49 4.90
N HIS A 47 13.92 2.21 5.22
CA HIS A 47 12.99 1.18 4.77
C HIS A 47 11.62 1.26 5.49
N LYS A 48 11.59 1.70 6.76
CA LYS A 48 10.31 1.91 7.49
C LYS A 48 9.49 3.05 6.92
N GLU A 49 10.16 4.08 6.44
CA GLU A 49 9.49 5.21 5.80
C GLU A 49 8.92 4.80 4.44
N ARG A 50 9.56 3.86 3.73
CA ARG A 50 9.18 3.47 2.36
C ARG A 50 8.16 2.35 2.27
N PHE A 51 8.05 1.49 3.29
CA PHE A 51 7.23 0.28 3.27
C PHE A 51 6.29 0.21 4.48
N ASP A 52 5.14 -0.44 4.32
CA ASP A 52 4.21 -0.75 5.40
C ASP A 52 4.61 -2.04 6.15
N GLU A 53 3.86 -2.37 7.20
CA GLU A 53 4.11 -3.53 8.05
C GLU A 53 3.94 -4.86 7.29
N ASP A 54 3.15 -4.86 6.22
CA ASP A 54 2.90 -6.01 5.35
C ASP A 54 3.93 -6.11 4.20
N GLY A 55 4.81 -5.11 4.04
CA GLY A 55 5.89 -5.09 3.05
C GLY A 55 5.54 -4.48 1.72
N HIS A 56 4.35 -3.89 1.59
CA HIS A 56 3.97 -3.09 0.44
C HIS A 56 4.62 -1.71 0.53
N GLY A 57 5.02 -1.17 -0.61
CA GLY A 57 5.60 0.17 -0.66
C GLY A 57 4.52 1.23 -0.43
N LYS A 58 4.78 2.19 0.47
CA LYS A 58 3.95 3.38 0.74
C LYS A 58 3.93 4.39 -0.42
N GLY A 59 4.54 4.05 -1.55
CA GLY A 59 4.51 4.88 -2.76
C GLY A 59 5.13 6.26 -2.58
N LYS A 60 4.37 7.30 -2.93
CA LYS A 60 4.82 8.70 -2.87
C LYS A 60 5.04 9.17 -1.44
N GLU A 61 4.10 8.86 -0.55
CA GLU A 61 4.14 9.22 0.88
C GLU A 61 5.44 8.75 1.53
N GLY A 62 5.86 7.51 1.28
CA GLY A 62 7.10 6.98 1.83
C GLY A 62 8.41 7.44 1.17
N ARG A 63 8.33 8.26 0.11
CA ARG A 63 9.50 8.77 -0.64
C ARG A 63 9.65 10.29 -0.55
N THR A 64 8.63 11.00 -0.09
CA THR A 64 8.63 12.46 -0.01
C THR A 64 8.25 12.91 1.38
N ASP A 65 9.06 13.77 1.97
CA ASP A 65 8.70 14.45 3.21
C ASP A 65 7.55 15.42 2.91
N GLU A 66 6.33 15.06 3.29
CA GLU A 66 5.18 15.94 3.12
C GLU A 66 5.33 17.16 4.02
N ILE A 67 5.72 18.28 3.41
CA ILE A 67 5.76 19.58 4.09
C ILE A 67 4.31 20.04 4.25
N ILE A 68 3.77 19.90 5.46
CA ILE A 68 2.48 20.50 5.80
C ILE A 68 2.69 22.02 5.87
N SER A 69 2.37 22.70 4.77
CA SER A 69 2.40 24.15 4.68
C SER A 69 1.20 24.76 5.41
N THR A 70 1.19 24.70 6.75
CA THR A 70 0.21 25.43 7.57
C THR A 70 0.52 26.93 7.68
N GLY A 71 1.29 27.47 6.74
CA GLY A 71 1.48 28.92 6.55
C GLY A 71 2.46 29.55 7.52
N TYR A 72 3.72 29.69 7.11
CA TYR A 72 4.58 30.74 7.64
C TYR A 72 3.98 32.09 7.21
N VAL A 73 3.26 32.78 8.10
CA VAL A 73 2.63 34.07 7.78
C VAL A 73 3.71 35.15 7.74
N GLN A 74 4.26 35.42 6.56
CA GLN A 74 5.09 36.60 6.36
C GLN A 74 4.20 37.84 6.30
N GLY A 75 4.33 38.72 7.31
CA GLY A 75 3.79 40.08 7.25
C GLY A 75 2.62 40.40 8.17
N PHE A 76 2.66 40.00 9.45
CA PHE A 76 1.75 40.57 10.45
C PHE A 76 2.12 42.05 10.69
N LYS A 77 1.50 42.96 9.92
CA LYS A 77 1.56 44.40 10.16
C LYS A 77 0.38 44.79 11.04
N ILE A 78 0.66 45.04 12.33
CA ILE A 78 -0.27 45.74 13.20
C ILE A 78 -0.38 47.19 12.71
N ASN A 79 -1.46 47.50 12.00
CA ASN A 79 -1.83 48.88 11.73
C ASN A 79 -2.35 49.46 13.05
N GLU A 80 -1.62 50.42 13.60
CA GLU A 80 -1.95 51.17 14.80
C GLU A 80 -3.40 51.67 14.75
N GLN A 81 -4.29 51.01 15.50
CA GLN A 81 -5.60 51.54 15.86
C GLN A 81 -5.76 51.48 17.37
N PHE A 82 -4.84 52.14 18.10
CA PHE A 82 -5.16 52.63 19.44
C PHE A 82 -5.81 54.00 19.26
N VAL A 83 -7.13 53.98 19.46
CA VAL A 83 -8.05 55.10 19.37
C VAL A 83 -7.57 56.27 20.21
N ALA A 84 -7.55 57.47 19.60
CA ALA A 84 -7.21 58.72 20.24
C ALA A 84 -8.08 59.02 21.47
N THR A 85 -7.46 59.14 22.64
CA THR A 85 -8.01 59.91 23.76
C THR A 85 -7.25 61.23 23.86
N LYS A 86 -7.81 62.28 23.23
CA LYS A 86 -7.54 63.66 23.63
C LYS A 86 -8.25 63.93 24.96
N LYS A 87 -7.49 64.08 26.04
CA LYS A 87 -7.73 65.09 27.08
C LYS A 87 -6.48 65.33 27.90
#